data_AF-A0A529HN95-F1
#
_entry.id   AF-A0A529HN95-F1
#
_cell.length_a   1.000
_cell.length_b   1.000
_cell.length_c   1.000
_cell.angle_alpha   90.00
_cell.angle_beta   90.00
_cell.angle_gamma   90.00
#
_symmetry.space_group_name_H-M   'P 1'
#
loop_
_entity.id
_entity.type
_entity.pdbx_description
1 polymer ?
#
loop_
_entity_poly.entity_id
_entity_poly.type
_entity_poly.pdbx_seq_one_letter_code
_entity_poly.pdbx_strand_id
1 'polypeptide(L)'
;MNGPAHTPYDGSSKPFTIGLKPLGLDEWIDVDECLLPHLAEKRRLYAEIPEKVFVEEDGTREAQREVLDLLAAYLAAKHPGTHRDGGSGAAVIGDENGGGPTAALRAAPLVQASLLVQEDLILMRRDESGWRLAAGSLCFPSS
;
A
#
# COMPACT_ATOMS: atom_id res chain seq x y z
N MET A 1 12.24 -13.26 18.96
CA MET A 1 12.21 -12.61 17.64
C MET A 1 12.47 -13.69 16.61
N ASN A 2 11.49 -13.96 15.75
CA ASN A 2 11.76 -14.73 14.54
C ASN A 2 12.64 -13.85 13.63
N GLY A 3 13.56 -14.47 12.88
CA GLY A 3 14.36 -13.74 11.91
C GLY A 3 13.49 -13.13 10.80
N PRO A 4 14.06 -12.26 9.95
CA PRO A 4 13.35 -11.68 8.82
C PRO A 4 12.78 -12.78 7.90
N ALA A 5 11.51 -12.63 7.50
CA ALA A 5 10.81 -13.61 6.67
C ALA A 5 11.48 -13.83 5.31
N HIS A 6 12.10 -12.78 4.77
CA HIS A 6 12.81 -12.80 3.50
C HIS A 6 14.28 -12.42 3.70
N THR A 7 15.20 -13.30 3.31
CA THR A 7 16.66 -13.11 3.43
C THR A 7 17.37 -13.12 2.07
N PRO A 8 17.01 -12.24 1.11
CA PRO A 8 17.58 -12.29 -0.25
C PRO A 8 19.11 -12.09 -0.31
N TYR A 9 19.70 -11.58 0.78
CA TYR A 9 21.13 -11.34 0.97
C TYR A 9 21.90 -12.50 1.63
N ASP A 10 21.24 -13.60 2.00
CA ASP A 10 21.87 -14.74 2.68
C ASP A 10 22.80 -15.60 1.80
N GLY A 11 22.97 -15.23 0.54
CA GLY A 11 23.82 -15.94 -0.42
C GLY A 11 23.17 -17.17 -1.06
N SER A 12 21.90 -17.47 -0.76
CA SER A 12 21.15 -18.56 -1.41
C SER A 12 20.71 -18.24 -2.85
N SER A 13 20.73 -16.95 -3.24
CA SER A 13 20.36 -16.50 -4.57
C SER A 13 21.44 -16.82 -5.61
N LYS A 14 21.02 -17.30 -6.80
CA LYS A 14 21.94 -17.60 -7.91
C LYS A 14 22.67 -16.32 -8.36
N PRO A 15 24.01 -16.32 -8.46
CA PRO A 15 24.77 -15.20 -9.02
C PRO A 15 24.27 -14.81 -10.42
N PHE A 16 24.26 -13.52 -10.73
CA PHE A 16 23.83 -12.94 -12.02
C PHE A 16 22.34 -13.02 -12.35
N THR A 17 21.47 -13.23 -11.36
CA THR A 17 20.01 -13.10 -11.55
C THR A 17 19.66 -11.60 -11.55
N ILE A 18 19.04 -11.09 -12.63
CA ILE A 18 18.35 -9.79 -12.59
C ILE A 18 17.31 -9.90 -11.47
N GLY A 19 17.37 -9.02 -10.47
CA GLY A 19 16.63 -9.11 -9.19
C GLY A 19 15.10 -8.97 -9.29
N LEU A 20 14.50 -9.34 -10.41
CA LEU A 20 13.07 -9.37 -10.64
C LEU A 20 12.62 -10.84 -10.72
N LYS A 21 11.63 -11.19 -9.92
CA LYS A 21 10.90 -12.46 -10.02
C LYS A 21 9.42 -12.14 -10.25
N PRO A 22 8.66 -13.02 -10.93
CA PRO A 22 7.21 -12.89 -11.00
C PRO A 22 6.61 -12.76 -9.59
N LEU A 23 5.74 -11.77 -9.40
CA LEU A 23 5.01 -11.59 -8.15
C LEU A 23 3.79 -12.52 -8.14
N GLY A 24 3.73 -13.43 -7.18
CA GLY A 24 2.54 -14.24 -6.94
C GLY A 24 1.50 -13.40 -6.22
N LEU A 25 0.38 -13.07 -6.87
CA LEU A 25 -0.68 -12.25 -6.26
C LEU A 25 -1.37 -12.92 -5.07
N ASP A 26 -1.14 -14.21 -4.86
CA ASP A 26 -1.59 -14.94 -3.66
C ASP A 26 -0.68 -14.70 -2.43
N GLU A 27 0.52 -14.15 -2.61
CA GLU A 27 1.57 -13.98 -1.58
C GLU A 27 2.32 -12.65 -1.75
N TRP A 28 1.60 -11.59 -2.15
CA TRP A 28 2.19 -10.30 -2.51
C TRP A 28 2.22 -9.24 -1.41
N ILE A 29 1.43 -9.37 -0.34
CA ILE A 29 1.37 -8.42 0.77
C ILE A 29 1.53 -9.15 2.09
N ASP A 30 2.53 -8.72 2.87
CA ASP A 30 2.84 -9.24 4.19
C ASP A 30 2.30 -8.29 5.27
N VAL A 31 1.68 -8.83 6.31
CA VAL A 31 1.14 -8.08 7.43
C VAL A 31 1.77 -8.60 8.71
N ASP A 32 2.32 -7.69 9.52
CA ASP A 32 3.00 -8.01 10.77
C ASP A 32 2.41 -7.22 11.95
N GLU A 33 3.04 -7.33 13.12
CA GLU A 33 2.63 -6.64 14.35
C GLU A 33 2.72 -5.10 14.26
N CYS A 34 3.41 -4.55 13.26
CA CYS A 34 3.59 -3.12 13.09
C CYS A 34 2.47 -2.46 12.28
N LEU A 35 1.48 -3.22 11.79
CA LEU A 35 0.36 -2.72 10.98
C LEU A 35 -0.30 -1.49 11.61
N LEU A 36 -0.80 -1.60 12.84
CA LEU A 36 -1.53 -0.51 13.49
C LEU A 36 -0.65 0.73 13.74
N PRO A 37 0.57 0.60 14.30
CA PRO A 37 1.50 1.74 14.39
C PRO A 37 1.79 2.43 13.05
N HIS A 38 2.03 1.67 11.97
CA HIS A 38 2.32 2.25 10.65
C HIS A 38 1.10 2.97 10.05
N LEU A 39 -0.10 2.39 10.17
CA LEU A 39 -1.33 3.03 9.69
C LEU A 39 -1.66 4.30 10.48
N ALA A 40 -1.41 4.31 11.79
CA ALA A 40 -1.54 5.52 12.60
C ALA A 40 -0.59 6.63 12.14
N GLU A 41 0.66 6.28 11.80
CA GLU A 41 1.63 7.24 11.27
C GLU A 41 1.24 7.76 9.88
N LYS A 42 0.79 6.88 8.97
CA LYS A 42 0.24 7.31 7.67
C LYS A 42 -0.89 8.32 7.84
N ARG A 43 -1.83 8.05 8.75
CA ARG A 43 -2.92 8.99 9.07
C ARG A 43 -2.42 10.34 9.56
N ARG A 44 -1.41 10.35 10.43
CA ARG A 44 -0.76 11.57 10.93
C ARG A 44 -0.15 12.36 9.77
N LEU A 45 0.60 11.69 8.89
CA LEU A 45 1.23 12.31 7.73
C LEU A 45 0.20 12.88 6.73
N TYR A 46 -0.90 12.17 6.49
CA TYR A 46 -2.02 12.68 5.71
C TYR A 46 -2.70 13.91 6.33
N ALA A 47 -2.69 14.03 7.65
CA ALA A 47 -3.27 15.18 8.35
C ALA A 47 -2.32 16.38 8.35
N GLU A 48 -1.02 16.15 8.45
CA GLU A 48 -0.02 17.22 8.63
C GLU A 48 0.63 17.71 7.32
N ILE A 49 0.93 16.80 6.40
CA ILE A 49 1.68 17.10 5.16
C ILE A 49 1.11 16.36 3.94
N PRO A 50 -0.21 16.39 3.70
CA PRO A 50 -0.84 15.62 2.62
C PRO A 50 -0.23 15.86 1.24
N GLU A 51 0.20 17.08 0.95
CA GLU A 51 0.82 17.47 -0.33
C GLU A 51 2.21 16.87 -0.55
N LYS A 52 2.85 16.36 0.50
CA LYS A 52 4.15 15.67 0.41
C LYS A 52 4.03 14.17 0.30
N VAL A 53 2.95 13.59 0.84
CA VAL A 53 2.76 12.14 0.91
C VAL A 53 1.74 11.61 -0.09
N PHE A 54 1.02 12.49 -0.78
CA PHE A 54 0.07 12.09 -1.79
C PHE A 54 0.07 13.00 -3.00
N VAL A 55 0.08 12.39 -4.18
CA VAL A 55 -0.07 13.06 -5.47
C VAL A 55 -0.87 12.20 -6.43
N GLU A 56 -1.57 12.85 -7.35
CA GLU A 56 -2.24 12.18 -8.45
C GLU A 56 -2.39 13.09 -9.67
N GLU A 57 -2.29 12.50 -10.85
CA GLU A 57 -2.70 13.10 -12.11
C GLU A 57 -4.21 12.91 -12.35
N ASP A 58 -4.79 13.79 -13.15
CA ASP A 58 -6.15 13.62 -13.67
C ASP A 58 -6.31 12.30 -14.43
N GLY A 59 -7.49 11.68 -14.31
CA GLY A 59 -7.81 10.43 -15.00
C GLY A 59 -7.08 9.19 -14.46
N THR A 60 -6.55 9.24 -13.23
CA THR A 60 -5.94 8.06 -12.56
C THR A 60 -6.89 7.33 -11.61
N ARG A 61 -8.06 7.91 -11.29
CA ARG A 61 -9.01 7.37 -10.29
C ARG A 61 -9.46 5.93 -10.54
N GLU A 62 -9.63 5.52 -11.80
CA GLU A 62 -10.00 4.14 -12.14
C GLU A 62 -8.88 3.15 -11.82
N ALA A 63 -7.62 3.49 -12.16
CA ALA A 63 -6.46 2.67 -11.80
C ALA A 63 -6.24 2.63 -10.28
N GLN A 64 -6.49 3.74 -9.58
CA GLN A 64 -6.48 3.76 -8.12
C GLN A 64 -7.55 2.84 -7.53
N ARG A 65 -8.75 2.80 -8.13
CA ARG A 65 -9.85 1.92 -7.72
C ARG A 65 -9.47 0.46 -7.90
N GLU A 66 -8.85 0.11 -9.02
CA GLU A 66 -8.36 -1.26 -9.27
C GLU A 66 -7.39 -1.72 -8.18
N VAL A 67 -6.44 -0.87 -7.76
CA VAL A 67 -5.52 -1.19 -6.66
C VAL A 67 -6.28 -1.40 -5.35
N LEU A 68 -7.22 -0.51 -5.01
CA LEU A 68 -8.02 -0.64 -3.81
C LEU A 68 -8.83 -1.94 -3.79
N ASP A 69 -9.47 -2.29 -4.91
CA ASP A 69 -10.32 -3.47 -5.00
C ASP A 69 -9.48 -4.76 -4.91
N LEU A 70 -8.30 -4.78 -5.55
CA LEU A 70 -7.35 -5.89 -5.45
C LEU A 70 -6.86 -6.10 -4.01
N LEU A 71 -6.43 -5.03 -3.34
CA LEU A 71 -5.97 -5.10 -1.96
C LEU A 71 -7.08 -5.50 -1.01
N ALA A 72 -8.27 -4.90 -1.15
CA ALA A 72 -9.41 -5.22 -0.30
C ALA A 72 -9.80 -6.71 -0.39
N ALA A 73 -9.91 -7.24 -1.61
CA ALA A 73 -10.23 -8.64 -1.83
C ALA A 73 -9.13 -9.57 -1.27
N TYR A 74 -7.87 -9.23 -1.51
CA TYR A 74 -6.73 -10.01 -1.03
C TYR A 74 -6.66 -10.06 0.49
N LEU A 75 -6.69 -8.91 1.15
CA LEU A 75 -6.51 -8.77 2.58
C LEU A 75 -7.65 -9.44 3.36
N ALA A 76 -8.90 -9.30 2.90
CA ALA A 76 -10.03 -9.99 3.52
C ALA A 76 -9.91 -11.52 3.41
N ALA A 77 -9.38 -12.03 2.29
CA ALA A 77 -9.25 -13.47 2.05
C ALA A 77 -8.03 -14.10 2.74
N LYS A 78 -6.87 -13.43 2.74
CA LYS A 78 -5.60 -13.98 3.20
C LYS A 78 -5.19 -13.53 4.60
N HIS A 79 -5.71 -12.39 5.06
CA HIS A 79 -5.37 -11.77 6.35
C HIS A 79 -6.60 -11.55 7.25
N PRO A 80 -7.51 -12.54 7.46
CA PRO A 80 -8.76 -12.35 8.19
C PRO A 80 -8.59 -12.03 9.69
N GLY A 81 -7.39 -12.23 10.24
CA GLY A 81 -7.06 -11.88 11.63
C GLY A 81 -6.83 -10.38 11.85
N THR A 82 -6.46 -9.64 10.79
CA THR A 82 -6.18 -8.20 10.83
C THR A 82 -7.14 -7.40 9.95
N HIS A 83 -7.77 -8.03 8.96
CA HIS A 83 -8.68 -7.40 8.02
C HIS A 83 -10.03 -8.12 8.02
N ARG A 84 -11.11 -7.35 7.87
CA ARG A 84 -12.46 -7.86 7.68
C ARG A 84 -13.08 -7.28 6.43
N ASP A 85 -14.03 -8.00 5.85
CA ASP A 85 -14.91 -7.42 4.85
C ASP A 85 -15.83 -6.37 5.53
N GLY A 86 -15.72 -5.12 5.08
CA GLY A 86 -16.49 -3.98 5.55
C GLY A 86 -17.70 -3.67 4.67
N GLY A 87 -18.06 -4.54 3.72
CA GLY A 87 -19.22 -4.40 2.83
C GLY A 87 -18.99 -3.47 1.63
N SER A 88 -18.21 -2.39 1.80
CA SER A 88 -17.76 -1.52 0.69
C SER A 88 -16.26 -1.64 0.41
N GLY A 89 -15.61 -2.68 0.92
CA GLY A 89 -14.15 -2.89 0.88
C GLY A 89 -13.63 -3.49 2.18
N ALA A 90 -12.33 -3.79 2.26
CA ALA A 90 -11.72 -4.28 3.49
C ALA A 90 -11.58 -3.17 4.55
N ALA A 91 -11.61 -3.56 5.81
CA ALA A 91 -11.33 -2.68 6.95
C ALA A 91 -10.33 -3.35 7.89
N VAL A 92 -9.42 -2.55 8.44
CA VAL A 92 -8.43 -3.01 9.41
C VAL A 92 -9.07 -3.10 10.80
N ILE A 93 -8.90 -4.24 11.46
CA ILE A 93 -9.44 -4.52 12.80
C ILE A 93 -8.62 -3.74 13.84
N GLY A 94 -9.29 -3.01 14.73
CA GLY A 94 -8.64 -2.21 15.78
C GLY A 94 -8.20 -0.81 15.34
N ASP A 95 -8.52 -0.42 14.10
CA ASP A 95 -8.04 0.80 13.48
C ASP A 95 -9.10 1.92 13.40
N GLU A 96 -9.87 2.04 14.49
CA GLU A 96 -11.14 2.80 14.51
C GLU A 96 -11.04 4.21 15.14
N ASN A 97 -9.88 4.60 15.69
CA ASN A 97 -9.78 5.76 16.59
C ASN A 97 -8.78 6.87 16.19
N GLY A 98 -8.37 6.94 14.92
CA GLY A 98 -7.44 7.97 14.44
C GLY A 98 -8.13 9.13 13.71
N GLY A 99 -7.63 10.36 13.90
CA GLY A 99 -7.76 11.41 12.89
C GLY A 99 -7.10 10.96 11.58
N GLY A 100 -7.26 11.67 10.47
CA GLY A 100 -6.69 11.20 9.21
C GLY A 100 -6.95 12.14 8.04
N PRO A 101 -6.81 11.65 6.78
CA PRO A 101 -7.02 12.48 5.61
C PRO A 101 -8.41 13.12 5.61
N THR A 102 -8.47 14.35 5.08
CA THR A 102 -9.72 15.08 4.90
C THR A 102 -10.71 14.28 4.06
N ALA A 103 -12.01 14.61 4.11
CA ALA A 103 -13.01 13.94 3.27
C ALA A 103 -12.68 14.04 1.77
N ALA A 104 -12.09 15.16 1.33
CA ALA A 104 -11.66 15.35 -0.05
C ALA A 104 -10.52 14.40 -0.44
N LEU A 105 -9.49 14.26 0.41
CA LEU A 105 -8.40 13.30 0.17
C LEU A 105 -8.89 11.86 0.23
N ARG A 106 -9.80 11.54 1.16
CA ARG A 106 -10.42 10.21 1.26
C ARG A 106 -11.29 9.85 0.07
N ALA A 107 -11.67 10.79 -0.79
CA ALA A 107 -12.32 10.46 -2.06
C ALA A 107 -11.37 9.74 -3.04
N ALA A 108 -10.05 9.82 -2.81
CA ALA A 108 -9.06 9.11 -3.57
C ALA A 108 -9.02 7.61 -3.22
N PRO A 109 -9.26 6.71 -4.18
CA PRO A 109 -9.17 5.28 -3.90
C PRO A 109 -7.76 4.86 -3.45
N LEU A 110 -6.69 5.52 -3.93
CA LEU A 110 -5.33 5.18 -3.51
C LEU A 110 -5.02 5.59 -2.06
N VAL A 111 -5.65 6.65 -1.55
CA VAL A 111 -5.57 7.02 -0.12
C VAL A 111 -6.31 6.00 0.73
N GLN A 112 -7.45 5.49 0.26
CA GLN A 112 -8.15 4.41 0.97
C GLN A 112 -7.30 3.13 0.97
N ALA A 113 -6.72 2.78 -0.17
CA ALA A 113 -5.87 1.60 -0.34
C ALA A 113 -4.63 1.66 0.55
N SER A 114 -3.96 2.82 0.62
CA SER A 114 -2.75 2.99 1.42
C SER A 114 -2.99 2.89 2.92
N LEU A 115 -4.24 3.06 3.36
CA LEU A 115 -4.68 2.88 4.75
C LEU A 115 -5.14 1.45 5.07
N LEU A 116 -4.98 0.49 4.14
CA LEU A 116 -5.18 -0.93 4.38
C LEU A 116 -3.86 -1.70 4.53
N VAL A 117 -2.73 -1.10 4.15
CA VAL A 117 -1.45 -1.80 4.04
C VAL A 117 -0.32 -0.99 4.65
N GLN A 118 0.82 -1.62 4.92
CA GLN A 118 1.99 -0.94 5.51
C GLN A 118 2.80 -0.21 4.43
N GLU A 119 2.79 -0.74 3.22
CA GLU A 119 3.59 -0.34 2.06
C GLU A 119 3.18 1.03 1.50
N ASP A 120 4.14 1.69 0.86
CA ASP A 120 3.86 2.83 -0.01
C ASP A 120 3.39 2.33 -1.39
N LEU A 121 2.38 3.01 -1.95
CA LEU A 121 1.72 2.58 -3.19
C LEU A 121 1.99 3.59 -4.29
N ILE A 122 2.64 3.15 -5.37
CA ILE A 122 2.97 3.98 -6.52
C ILE A 122 2.30 3.42 -7.76
N LEU A 123 1.52 4.26 -8.44
CA LEU A 123 0.94 3.97 -9.74
C LEU A 123 1.81 4.56 -10.84
N MET A 124 2.32 3.70 -11.70
CA MET A 124 3.09 4.10 -12.88
C MET A 124 2.25 3.96 -14.15
N ARG A 125 2.34 4.93 -15.03
CA ARG A 125 1.79 4.86 -16.39
C ARG A 125 2.91 4.88 -17.40
N ARG A 126 2.70 4.20 -18.53
CA ARG A 126 3.63 4.20 -19.65
C ARG A 126 3.09 5.04 -20.79
N ASP A 127 3.92 5.90 -21.35
CA ASP A 127 3.70 6.59 -22.62
C ASP A 127 4.94 6.46 -23.53
N GLU A 128 4.99 7.27 -24.59
CA GLU A 128 6.10 7.30 -25.56
C GLU A 128 7.46 7.64 -24.92
N SER A 129 7.46 8.42 -23.83
CA SER A 129 8.66 8.81 -23.08
C SER A 129 9.11 7.76 -22.05
N GLY A 130 8.27 6.77 -21.76
CA GLY A 130 8.57 5.67 -20.85
C GLY A 130 7.60 5.56 -19.69
N TRP A 131 8.04 4.93 -18.60
CA TRP A 131 7.27 4.83 -17.37
C TRP A 131 7.41 6.11 -16.54
N ARG A 132 6.28 6.66 -16.09
CA ARG A 132 6.23 7.82 -15.19
C ARG A 132 5.32 7.53 -13.99
N LEU A 133 5.58 8.17 -12.87
CA LEU A 133 4.67 8.17 -11.72
C LEU A 133 3.43 9.00 -12.05
N ALA A 134 2.25 8.39 -11.98
CA ALA A 134 0.98 9.04 -12.28
C ALA A 134 0.14 9.30 -11.01
N ALA A 135 0.29 8.48 -9.97
CA ALA A 135 -0.24 8.75 -8.64
C ALA A 135 0.60 8.02 -7.60
N GLY A 136 0.60 8.49 -6.36
CA GLY A 136 1.37 7.88 -5.30
C GLY A 136 0.86 8.23 -3.91
N SER A 137 0.90 7.24 -3.03
CA SER A 137 0.89 7.40 -1.57
C SER A 137 2.27 7.00 -1.06
N LEU A 138 3.08 7.96 -0.64
CA LEU A 138 4.48 7.79 -0.24
C LEU A 138 4.70 8.40 1.16
N CYS A 139 4.56 7.59 2.19
CA CYS A 139 4.66 7.99 3.59
C CYS A 139 6.02 7.64 4.22
N PHE A 140 6.71 6.62 3.71
CA PHE A 140 7.96 6.08 4.27
C PHE A 140 9.08 5.97 3.22
N PRO A 141 9.48 7.08 2.56
CA PRO A 141 10.55 7.04 1.56
C PRO A 141 11.91 6.70 2.19
N SER A 142 12.69 5.86 1.50
CA SER A 142 14.10 5.61 1.84
C SER A 142 15.00 6.74 1.30
N SER A 143 15.95 7.20 2.11
CA SER A 143 16.99 8.18 1.75
C SER A 143 18.28 7.54 1.26
#